data_AF-A0A532AQC3-F1
#
_entry.id   AF-A0A532AQC3-F1
#
_cell.length_a   1.000
_cell.length_b   1.000
_cell.length_c   1.000
_cell.angle_alpha   90.00
_cell.angle_beta   90.00
_cell.angle_gamma   90.00
#
_symmetry.space_group_name_H-M   'P 1'
#
loop_
_entity.id
_entity.type
_entity.pdbx_description
1 polymer ?
#
loop_
_entity_poly.entity_id
_entity_poly.type
_entity_poly.pdbx_seq_one_letter_code
_entity_poly.pdbx_strand_id
1 'polypeptide(L)'
;EFESGPLEDPENFSIPEEAFAWTRNIPAEQPVEIKLGFADGSLVSIDDRDVALVDAIPFLNNTVGKFGHGRFVGLEHITTGQKVLEVREAPAAAIIFDALRHLETASLDVASIVLKQGLEQAWSQEAVSGAWGSTIHQMCERAIASALEGVSGSVSYIVDHTRFLP
;
A
#
# COMPACT_ATOMS: atom_id res chain seq x y z
N GLU A 1 11.71 -4.27 -9.17
CA GLU A 1 12.64 -4.55 -8.06
C GLU A 1 14.03 -4.19 -8.52
N PHE A 2 14.75 -3.44 -7.70
CA PHE A 2 16.12 -3.02 -7.95
C PHE A 2 16.92 -3.24 -6.66
N GLU A 3 17.90 -4.13 -6.74
CA GLU A 3 18.73 -4.61 -5.62
C GLU A 3 20.20 -4.20 -5.84
N SER A 4 20.47 -2.89 -5.93
CA SER A 4 21.84 -2.41 -6.12
C SER A 4 22.05 -1.05 -5.47
N GLY A 5 23.16 -0.86 -4.76
CA GLY A 5 23.48 0.42 -4.14
C GLY A 5 24.52 0.29 -3.03
N PRO A 6 25.31 1.34 -2.74
CA PRO A 6 26.24 1.34 -1.62
C PRO A 6 25.45 1.33 -0.30
N LEU A 7 25.30 0.15 0.30
CA LEU A 7 24.74 -0.03 1.65
C LEU A 7 25.55 0.71 2.73
N GLU A 8 26.82 0.97 2.44
CA GLU A 8 27.82 1.52 3.38
C GLU A 8 27.92 3.05 3.36
N ASP A 9 27.24 3.75 2.43
CA ASP A 9 27.25 5.22 2.33
C ASP A 9 25.82 5.77 2.18
N PRO A 10 25.05 5.87 3.28
CA PRO A 10 23.67 6.36 3.25
C PRO A 10 23.57 7.86 2.94
N GLU A 11 24.67 8.64 3.03
CA GLU A 11 24.65 10.08 2.78
C GLU A 11 24.75 10.42 1.29
N ASN A 12 25.52 9.65 0.51
CA ASN A 12 25.64 9.85 -0.94
C ASN A 12 24.79 8.88 -1.76
N PHE A 13 23.84 8.21 -1.13
CA PHE A 13 22.99 7.26 -1.81
C PHE A 13 21.84 7.94 -2.56
N SER A 14 21.71 7.67 -3.85
CA SER A 14 20.57 8.10 -4.67
C SER A 14 20.09 6.97 -5.56
N ILE A 15 18.76 6.86 -5.70
CA ILE A 15 18.14 5.92 -6.64
C ILE A 15 18.05 6.60 -8.00
N PRO A 16 18.63 6.02 -9.06
CA PRO A 16 18.45 6.57 -10.39
C PRO A 16 16.98 6.50 -10.81
N GLU A 17 16.48 7.51 -11.53
CA GLU A 17 15.06 7.59 -11.90
C GLU A 17 14.64 6.40 -12.77
N GLU A 18 15.55 5.85 -13.58
CA GLU A 18 15.33 4.64 -14.38
C GLU A 18 15.05 3.37 -13.56
N ALA A 19 15.29 3.37 -12.25
CA ALA A 19 14.86 2.27 -11.36
C ALA A 19 13.34 2.24 -11.13
N PHE A 20 12.64 3.33 -11.47
CA PHE A 20 11.19 3.48 -11.30
C PHE A 20 10.46 3.35 -12.63
N ALA A 21 9.62 2.31 -12.75
CA ALA A 21 8.83 2.03 -13.94
C ALA A 21 7.42 2.62 -13.84
N TRP A 22 6.78 2.51 -12.67
CA TRP A 22 5.38 2.89 -12.46
C TRP A 22 5.19 4.33 -11.99
N THR A 23 6.22 4.92 -11.40
CA THR A 23 6.16 6.26 -10.83
C THR A 23 7.01 7.25 -11.62
N ARG A 24 6.69 8.54 -11.48
CA ARG A 24 7.40 9.64 -12.18
C ARG A 24 7.75 10.75 -11.21
N ASN A 25 8.95 11.31 -11.34
CA ASN A 25 9.38 12.51 -10.62
C ASN A 25 9.01 13.82 -11.36
N ILE A 26 7.83 13.88 -12.02
CA ILE A 26 7.48 15.01 -12.91
C ILE A 26 6.51 15.99 -12.22
N PRO A 27 6.87 17.28 -12.09
CA PRO A 27 6.12 18.25 -11.27
C PRO A 27 4.97 18.98 -11.98
N ALA A 28 4.45 18.52 -13.13
CA ALA A 28 3.62 19.37 -14.01
C ALA A 28 2.32 18.74 -14.55
N GLU A 29 1.72 17.79 -13.83
CA GLU A 29 0.36 17.34 -14.14
C GLU A 29 -0.69 18.07 -13.30
N GLN A 30 -1.87 18.31 -13.89
CA GLN A 30 -3.00 18.85 -13.15
C GLN A 30 -3.47 17.84 -12.08
N PRO A 31 -3.80 18.29 -10.87
CA PRO A 31 -4.34 17.42 -9.84
C PRO A 31 -5.54 16.60 -10.34
N VAL A 32 -5.67 15.37 -9.84
CA VAL A 32 -6.79 14.49 -10.16
C VAL A 32 -7.64 14.27 -8.92
N GLU A 33 -8.94 14.47 -9.06
CA GLU A 33 -9.91 14.03 -8.06
C GLU A 33 -10.25 12.56 -8.30
N ILE A 34 -10.24 11.76 -7.24
CA ILE A 34 -10.64 10.35 -7.29
C ILE A 34 -11.39 9.97 -6.01
N LYS A 35 -12.47 9.20 -6.16
CA LYS A 35 -13.22 8.64 -5.03
C LYS A 35 -13.11 7.11 -5.02
N LEU A 36 -12.66 6.56 -3.90
CA LEU A 36 -12.58 5.11 -3.69
C LEU A 36 -13.73 4.64 -2.80
N GLY A 37 -14.50 3.66 -3.27
CA GLY A 37 -15.60 3.07 -2.51
C GLY A 37 -15.29 1.65 -2.05
N PHE A 38 -15.64 1.34 -0.80
CA PHE A 38 -15.34 0.08 -0.12
C PHE A 38 -16.61 -0.61 0.40
N ALA A 39 -16.60 -1.93 0.36
CA ALA A 39 -17.57 -2.80 1.02
C ALA A 39 -16.82 -3.89 1.79
N ASP A 40 -17.09 -3.99 3.09
CA ASP A 40 -16.43 -4.94 4.01
C ASP A 40 -14.90 -4.97 3.85
N GLY A 41 -14.30 -3.77 3.82
CA GLY A 41 -12.86 -3.57 3.65
C GLY A 41 -12.31 -3.80 2.24
N SER A 42 -13.13 -4.26 1.29
CA SER A 42 -12.73 -4.48 -0.11
C SER A 42 -13.01 -3.26 -0.98
N LEU A 43 -12.07 -2.85 -1.82
CA LEU A 43 -12.32 -1.84 -2.85
C LEU A 43 -13.32 -2.40 -3.89
N VAL A 44 -14.45 -1.73 -4.05
CA VAL A 44 -15.53 -2.15 -4.96
C VAL A 44 -15.87 -1.13 -6.04
N SER A 45 -15.51 0.15 -5.86
CA SER A 45 -15.79 1.19 -6.85
C SER A 45 -14.72 2.29 -6.90
N ILE A 46 -14.60 2.91 -8.07
CA ILE A 46 -13.83 4.13 -8.31
C ILE A 46 -14.74 5.14 -9.01
N ASP A 47 -14.83 6.35 -8.47
CA ASP A 47 -15.71 7.43 -8.96
C ASP A 47 -17.15 6.96 -9.20
N ASP A 48 -17.73 6.31 -8.18
CA ASP A 48 -19.09 5.73 -8.20
C ASP A 48 -19.33 4.63 -9.25
N ARG A 49 -18.27 4.14 -9.89
CA ARG A 49 -18.36 3.04 -10.86
C ARG A 49 -17.78 1.78 -10.27
N ASP A 50 -18.58 0.72 -10.27
CA ASP A 50 -18.15 -0.61 -9.85
C ASP A 50 -16.90 -1.05 -10.63
N VAL A 51 -15.93 -1.61 -9.91
CA VAL A 51 -14.66 -2.04 -10.48
C VAL A 51 -14.19 -3.34 -9.84
N ALA A 52 -13.68 -4.25 -10.66
CA ALA A 52 -12.97 -5.41 -10.13
C ALA A 52 -11.56 -4.98 -9.69
N LEU A 53 -11.07 -5.55 -8.59
CA LEU A 53 -9.75 -5.20 -8.06
C LEU A 53 -8.62 -5.35 -9.11
N VAL A 54 -8.73 -6.36 -9.98
CA VAL A 54 -7.76 -6.61 -11.07
C VAL A 54 -7.69 -5.46 -12.09
N ASP A 55 -8.81 -4.75 -12.30
CA ASP A 55 -8.89 -3.60 -13.20
C ASP A 55 -8.53 -2.29 -12.47
N ALA A 56 -8.87 -2.21 -11.18
CA ALA A 56 -8.55 -1.06 -10.34
C ALA A 56 -7.04 -0.86 -10.15
N ILE A 57 -6.28 -1.94 -9.93
CA ILE A 57 -4.83 -1.88 -9.68
C ILE A 57 -4.06 -1.15 -10.81
N PRO A 58 -4.14 -1.56 -12.09
CA PRO A 58 -3.41 -0.88 -13.15
C PRO A 58 -3.88 0.57 -13.37
N PHE A 59 -5.19 0.83 -13.21
CA PHE A 59 -5.73 2.19 -13.30
C PHE A 59 -5.15 3.10 -12.22
N LEU A 60 -5.15 2.66 -10.96
CA LEU A 60 -4.63 3.41 -9.82
C LEU A 60 -3.11 3.53 -9.87
N ASN A 61 -2.40 2.50 -10.33
CA ASN A 61 -0.95 2.56 -10.55
C ASN A 61 -0.57 3.71 -11.48
N ASN A 62 -1.30 3.88 -12.58
CA ASN A 62 -1.08 4.99 -13.50
C ASN A 62 -1.50 6.34 -12.87
N THR A 63 -2.72 6.40 -12.34
CA THR A 63 -3.33 7.64 -11.83
C THR A 63 -2.55 8.25 -10.68
N VAL A 64 -2.04 7.41 -9.77
CA VAL A 64 -1.29 7.81 -8.58
C VAL A 64 0.21 7.88 -8.88
N GLY A 65 0.74 6.89 -9.63
CA GLY A 65 2.17 6.79 -9.94
C GLY A 65 2.69 7.94 -10.79
N LYS A 66 1.89 8.50 -11.70
CA LYS A 66 2.28 9.68 -12.50
C LYS A 66 2.65 10.91 -11.66
N PHE A 67 2.21 10.98 -10.40
CA PHE A 67 2.57 12.01 -9.44
C PHE A 67 3.74 11.63 -8.50
N GLY A 68 4.35 10.46 -8.71
CA GLY A 68 5.53 10.01 -7.93
C GLY A 68 5.20 9.20 -6.67
N HIS A 69 3.92 8.94 -6.40
CA HIS A 69 3.48 8.29 -5.17
C HIS A 69 3.65 6.78 -5.18
N GLY A 70 3.88 6.21 -4.00
CA GLY A 70 4.04 4.76 -3.81
C GLY A 70 5.46 4.23 -4.03
N ARG A 71 6.48 5.09 -3.99
CA ARG A 71 7.89 4.67 -3.94
C ARG A 71 8.27 4.25 -2.52
N PHE A 72 8.88 3.10 -2.38
CA PHE A 72 9.46 2.61 -1.14
C PHE A 72 10.93 2.30 -1.37
N VAL A 73 11.79 2.86 -0.52
CA VAL A 73 13.23 2.57 -0.50
C VAL A 73 13.57 2.16 0.91
N GLY A 74 14.05 0.93 1.08
CA GLY A 74 14.30 0.36 2.39
C GLY A 74 15.50 -0.57 2.41
N LEU A 75 16.02 -0.83 3.61
CA LEU A 75 16.98 -1.89 3.85
C LEU A 75 16.25 -3.06 4.49
N GLU A 76 16.28 -4.22 3.84
CA GLU A 76 15.66 -5.44 4.35
C GLU A 76 16.71 -6.44 4.82
N HIS A 77 16.39 -7.16 5.88
CA HIS A 77 17.22 -8.23 6.41
C HIS A 77 16.85 -9.53 5.72
N ILE A 78 17.82 -10.17 5.09
CA ILE A 78 17.62 -11.50 4.49
C ILE A 78 18.10 -12.60 5.45
N THR A 79 17.68 -13.84 5.21
CA THR A 79 17.93 -14.99 6.09
C THR A 79 19.42 -15.26 6.36
N THR A 80 20.31 -14.78 5.49
CA THR A 80 21.77 -14.89 5.66
C THR A 80 22.35 -13.86 6.65
N GLY A 81 21.51 -12.99 7.23
CA GLY A 81 21.92 -11.92 8.15
C GLY A 81 22.48 -10.67 7.44
N GLN A 82 22.51 -10.67 6.12
CA GLN A 82 22.89 -9.52 5.32
C GLN A 82 21.71 -8.56 5.14
N LYS A 83 22.03 -7.31 4.78
CA LYS A 83 21.04 -6.32 4.38
C LYS A 83 21.05 -6.21 2.86
N VAL A 84 19.86 -6.06 2.28
CA VAL A 84 19.69 -5.75 0.86
C VAL A 84 18.93 -4.44 0.77
N LEU A 85 19.34 -3.59 -0.16
CA LEU A 85 18.60 -2.40 -0.50
C LEU A 85 17.48 -2.80 -1.45
N GLU A 86 16.27 -2.39 -1.08
CA GLU A 86 15.06 -2.68 -1.81
C GLU A 86 14.41 -1.40 -2.31
N VAL A 87 14.16 -1.34 -3.61
CA VAL A 87 13.38 -0.29 -4.26
C VAL A 87 12.12 -0.90 -4.83
N ARG A 88 10.98 -0.42 -4.35
CA ARG A 88 9.65 -0.92 -4.75
C ARG A 88 8.71 0.22 -5.13
N GLU A 89 7.75 -0.12 -5.97
CA GLU A 89 6.68 0.76 -6.41
C GLU A 89 5.34 0.07 -6.16
N ALA A 90 4.45 0.71 -5.40
CA ALA A 90 3.09 0.23 -5.20
C ALA A 90 2.08 1.40 -5.12
N PRO A 91 1.91 2.20 -6.19
CA PRO A 91 1.04 3.38 -6.15
C PRO A 91 -0.43 3.05 -5.84
N ALA A 92 -0.99 2.01 -6.45
CA ALA A 92 -2.36 1.57 -6.16
C ALA A 92 -2.50 1.12 -4.70
N ALA A 93 -1.56 0.32 -4.20
CA ALA A 93 -1.60 -0.12 -2.82
C ALA A 93 -1.55 1.07 -1.86
N ALA A 94 -0.69 2.06 -2.12
CA ALA A 94 -0.55 3.24 -1.26
C ALA A 94 -1.89 3.97 -1.04
N ILE A 95 -2.64 4.26 -2.10
CA ILE A 95 -3.93 4.95 -1.98
C ILE A 95 -5.05 4.06 -1.43
N ILE A 96 -5.08 2.77 -1.79
CA ILE A 96 -6.10 1.84 -1.30
C ILE A 96 -5.95 1.61 0.20
N PHE A 97 -4.71 1.39 0.68
CA PHE A 97 -4.45 1.20 2.10
C PHE A 97 -4.75 2.47 2.89
N ASP A 98 -4.36 3.66 2.41
CA ASP A 98 -4.70 4.91 3.09
C ASP A 98 -6.23 5.09 3.26
N ALA A 99 -6.98 4.83 2.19
CA ALA A 99 -8.44 4.95 2.21
C ALA A 99 -9.09 3.96 3.18
N LEU A 100 -8.63 2.70 3.14
CA LEU A 100 -9.11 1.69 4.05
C LEU A 100 -8.80 2.05 5.52
N ARG A 101 -7.61 2.59 5.82
CA ARG A 101 -7.25 3.02 7.18
C ARG A 101 -8.09 4.20 7.67
N HIS A 102 -8.47 5.12 6.78
CA HIS A 102 -9.42 6.18 7.10
C HIS A 102 -10.79 5.61 7.50
N LEU A 103 -11.31 4.65 6.72
CA LEU A 103 -12.59 3.99 7.04
C LEU A 103 -12.51 3.16 8.33
N GLU A 104 -11.41 2.42 8.54
CA GLU A 104 -11.17 1.68 9.78
C GLU A 104 -11.17 2.61 11.00
N THR A 105 -10.49 3.75 10.91
CA THR A 105 -10.41 4.74 12.00
C THR A 105 -11.78 5.34 12.32
N ALA A 106 -12.64 5.51 11.31
CA ALA A 106 -13.99 6.02 11.49
C ALA A 106 -14.97 4.95 12.02
N SER A 107 -14.70 3.67 11.76
CA SER A 107 -15.68 2.58 11.98
C SER A 107 -15.36 1.68 13.18
N LEU A 108 -14.08 1.53 13.51
CA LEU A 108 -13.61 0.60 14.54
C LEU A 108 -13.22 1.33 15.82
N ASP A 109 -13.41 0.67 16.95
CA ASP A 109 -12.86 1.16 18.21
C ASP A 109 -11.32 1.02 18.23
N VAL A 110 -10.68 1.82 19.09
CA VAL A 110 -9.21 1.88 19.19
C VAL A 110 -8.61 0.52 19.54
N ALA A 111 -9.24 -0.28 20.40
CA ALA A 111 -8.69 -1.57 20.80
C ALA A 111 -8.72 -2.57 19.62
N SER A 112 -9.79 -2.55 18.83
CA SER A 112 -9.90 -3.33 17.60
C SER A 112 -8.82 -2.94 16.58
N ILE A 113 -8.55 -1.65 16.38
CA ILE A 113 -7.49 -1.17 15.48
C ILE A 113 -6.12 -1.66 15.94
N VAL A 114 -5.78 -1.49 17.23
CA VAL A 114 -4.49 -1.91 17.79
C VAL A 114 -4.29 -3.42 17.66
N LEU A 115 -5.32 -4.21 17.95
CA LEU A 115 -5.26 -5.67 17.80
C LEU A 115 -5.06 -6.07 16.33
N LYS A 116 -5.84 -5.48 15.42
CA LYS A 116 -5.75 -5.76 13.97
C LYS A 116 -4.36 -5.47 13.43
N GLN A 117 -3.73 -4.35 13.82
CA GLN A 117 -2.35 -4.02 13.41
C GLN A 117 -1.34 -5.09 13.85
N GLY A 118 -1.48 -5.63 15.07
CA GLY A 118 -0.64 -6.74 15.53
C GLY A 118 -0.83 -8.02 14.70
N LEU A 119 -2.07 -8.32 14.30
CA LEU A 119 -2.41 -9.47 13.46
C LEU A 119 -1.87 -9.30 12.03
N GLU A 120 -1.96 -8.11 11.45
CA GLU A 120 -1.42 -7.79 10.12
C GLU A 120 0.11 -7.94 10.09
N GLN A 121 0.78 -7.57 11.17
CA GLN A 121 2.22 -7.76 11.30
C GLN A 121 2.60 -9.24 11.31
N ALA A 122 1.86 -10.07 12.05
CA ALA A 122 2.07 -11.53 12.07
C ALA A 122 1.74 -12.17 10.72
N TRP A 123 0.63 -11.76 10.09
CA TRP A 123 0.23 -12.19 8.75
C TRP A 123 1.33 -11.90 7.72
N SER A 124 1.88 -10.68 7.75
CA SER A 124 2.94 -10.25 6.83
C SER A 124 4.24 -11.04 7.04
N GLN A 125 4.59 -11.39 8.29
CA GLN A 125 5.76 -12.21 8.58
C GLN A 125 5.63 -13.64 8.02
N GLU A 126 4.45 -14.25 8.13
CA GLU A 126 4.20 -15.56 7.53
C GLU A 126 4.30 -15.49 5.99
N ALA A 127 3.75 -14.45 5.37
CA ALA A 127 3.84 -14.25 3.93
C ALA A 127 5.30 -14.07 3.45
N VAL A 128 6.07 -13.19 4.12
CA VAL A 128 7.47 -12.90 3.77
C VAL A 128 8.39 -14.11 3.99
N SER A 129 8.13 -14.92 5.01
CA SER A 129 8.90 -16.15 5.28
C SER A 129 8.53 -17.33 4.36
N GLY A 130 7.56 -17.14 3.45
CA GLY A 130 7.08 -18.21 2.56
C GLY A 130 6.14 -19.21 3.24
N ALA A 131 5.69 -18.95 4.46
CA ALA A 131 4.74 -19.77 5.21
C ALA A 131 3.27 -19.46 4.84
N TRP A 132 3.02 -19.15 3.57
CA TRP A 132 1.67 -18.84 3.07
C TRP A 132 0.71 -20.01 3.31
N GLY A 133 -0.45 -19.72 3.91
CA GLY A 133 -1.44 -20.75 4.23
C GLY A 133 -1.12 -21.62 5.45
N SER A 134 -0.10 -21.27 6.25
CA SER A 134 0.09 -21.87 7.57
C SER A 134 -1.12 -21.67 8.49
N THR A 135 -1.17 -22.39 9.61
CA THR A 135 -2.21 -22.19 10.63
C THR A 135 -2.21 -20.75 11.15
N ILE A 136 -1.03 -20.16 11.38
CA ILE A 136 -0.90 -18.78 11.88
C ILE A 136 -1.41 -17.79 10.83
N HIS A 137 -1.01 -17.96 9.56
CA HIS A 137 -1.47 -17.15 8.44
C HIS A 137 -3.00 -17.15 8.35
N GLN A 138 -3.63 -18.33 8.33
CA GLN A 138 -5.08 -18.47 8.23
C GLN A 138 -5.82 -17.92 9.46
N MET A 139 -5.25 -18.04 10.66
CA MET A 139 -5.82 -17.44 11.87
C MET A 139 -5.83 -15.92 11.79
N CYS A 140 -4.70 -15.32 11.40
CA CYS A 140 -4.61 -13.87 11.23
C CYS A 140 -5.55 -13.38 10.13
N GLU A 141 -5.57 -14.05 8.97
CA GLU A 141 -6.43 -13.72 7.84
C GLU A 141 -7.91 -13.68 8.22
N ARG A 142 -8.41 -14.70 8.93
CA ARG A 142 -9.82 -14.74 9.37
C ARG A 142 -10.15 -13.66 10.41
N ALA A 143 -9.23 -13.39 11.33
CA ALA A 143 -9.42 -12.35 12.34
C ALA A 143 -9.43 -10.95 11.70
N ILE A 144 -8.53 -10.70 10.74
CA ILE A 144 -8.49 -9.46 9.96
C ILE A 144 -9.78 -9.29 9.14
N ALA A 145 -10.24 -10.34 8.46
CA ALA A 145 -11.49 -10.31 7.69
C ALA A 145 -12.69 -9.99 8.58
N SER A 146 -12.79 -10.61 9.76
CA SER A 146 -13.87 -10.32 10.71
C SER A 146 -13.84 -8.88 11.20
N ALA A 147 -12.67 -8.28 11.41
CA ALA A 147 -12.54 -6.88 11.79
C ALA A 147 -12.93 -5.90 10.67
N LEU A 148 -13.01 -6.36 9.41
CA LEU A 148 -13.39 -5.54 8.26
C LEU A 148 -14.89 -5.65 7.93
N GLU A 149 -15.64 -6.56 8.57
CA GLU A 149 -17.09 -6.65 8.41
C GLU A 149 -17.76 -5.31 8.79
N GLY A 150 -18.54 -4.75 7.87
CA GLY A 150 -19.20 -3.46 8.05
C GLY A 150 -18.30 -2.24 7.81
N VAL A 151 -16.99 -2.41 7.57
CA VAL A 151 -16.09 -1.31 7.18
C VAL A 151 -16.35 -0.97 5.71
N SER A 152 -17.40 -0.18 5.48
CA SER A 152 -17.91 0.19 4.16
C SER A 152 -18.09 1.70 4.08
N GLY A 153 -17.86 2.28 2.91
CA GLY A 153 -17.95 3.73 2.73
C GLY A 153 -17.17 4.22 1.52
N SER A 154 -16.83 5.50 1.50
CA SER A 154 -15.99 6.06 0.44
C SER A 154 -15.07 7.15 0.97
N VAL A 155 -13.88 7.26 0.36
CA VAL A 155 -12.90 8.31 0.65
C VAL A 155 -12.57 9.02 -0.66
N SER A 156 -12.58 10.35 -0.65
CA SER A 156 -12.28 11.18 -1.82
C SER A 156 -10.92 11.83 -1.64
N TYR A 157 -10.17 11.93 -2.74
CA TYR A 157 -8.81 12.41 -2.76
C TYR A 157 -8.63 13.45 -3.84
N ILE A 158 -7.77 14.44 -3.57
CA ILE A 158 -7.11 15.25 -4.60
C ILE A 158 -5.67 14.76 -4.66
N VAL A 159 -5.29 14.15 -5.78
CA VAL A 159 -3.97 13.59 -6.02
C VAL A 159 -3.14 14.58 -6.83
N ASP A 160 -2.04 15.05 -6.25
CA ASP A 160 -1.03 15.86 -6.95
C ASP A 160 0.39 15.40 -6.57
N HIS A 161 1.43 16.09 -7.07
CA HIS A 161 2.83 15.75 -6.81
C HIS A 161 3.28 15.93 -5.34
N THR A 162 2.47 16.55 -4.49
CA THR A 162 2.78 16.82 -3.09
C THR A 162 2.08 15.86 -2.13
N ARG A 163 0.87 15.39 -2.45
CA ARG A 163 0.10 14.47 -1.60
C ARG A 163 -1.13 13.89 -2.31
N PHE A 164 -1.68 12.85 -1.70
CA PHE A 164 -3.07 12.41 -1.87
C PHE A 164 -3.69 12.20 -0.48
N LEU A 165 -3.61 13.17 0.43
CA LEU A 165 -4.32 13.08 1.71
C LEU A 165 -5.76 13.61 1.51
N PRO A 166 -6.78 12.96 2.10
CA PRO A 166 -8.16 13.41 2.00
C PRO A 166 -8.43 14.70 2.79
#